data_AF-A0A849MMM8-F1
#
_entry.id   AF-A0A849MMM8-F1
#
_cell.length_a   1.000
_cell.length_b   1.000
_cell.length_c   1.000
_cell.angle_alpha   90.00
_cell.angle_beta   90.00
_cell.angle_gamma   90.00
#
_symmetry.space_group_name_H-M   'P 1'
#
loop_
_entity.id
_entity.type
_entity.pdbx_description
1 polymer ?
#
loop_
_entity_poly.entity_id
_entity_poly.type
_entity_poly.pdbx_seq_one_letter_code
_entity_poly.pdbx_strand_id
1 'polypeptide(L)'
;MEIESLINQIIELGEVVRKHINTHRYQIDFLKDSSNWNQICSSLDVIGDTLYAIRSFHLSEFPSDSGLQYIYTYGLLQSLFLQQDGLRHLSEAFNITYNAPQTLLDIRGIRNAAIGHPTKQNQKGTRYYNYISRISMTKHGFDLLRHSKPKEFDMVNVDILTIVTLP
;
A
#
# COMPACT_ATOMS: atom_id res chain seq x y z
N MET A 1 11.31 -14.52 6.68
CA MET A 1 10.57 -15.80 6.82
C MET A 1 9.07 -15.56 6.98
N GLU A 2 8.60 -14.70 7.88
CA GLU A 2 7.15 -14.40 7.99
C GLU A 2 6.57 -13.65 6.78
N ILE A 3 7.22 -12.57 6.32
CA ILE A 3 6.72 -11.77 5.18
C ILE A 3 6.58 -12.59 3.89
N GLU A 4 7.59 -13.41 3.55
CA GLU A 4 7.53 -14.23 2.34
C GLU A 4 6.39 -15.25 2.39
N SER A 5 6.13 -15.83 3.57
CA SER A 5 4.99 -16.72 3.77
C SER A 5 3.66 -15.99 3.57
N LEU A 6 3.50 -14.80 4.16
CA LEU A 6 2.30 -13.98 3.96
C LEU A 6 2.10 -13.60 2.49
N ILE A 7 3.16 -13.19 1.79
CA ILE A 7 3.10 -12.88 0.35
C ILE A 7 2.64 -14.11 -0.43
N ASN A 8 3.21 -15.31 -0.16
CA ASN A 8 2.79 -16.53 -0.85
C ASN A 8 1.32 -16.87 -0.59
N GLN A 9 0.84 -16.71 0.66
CA GLN A 9 -0.57 -16.93 0.99
C GLN A 9 -1.50 -16.00 0.20
N ILE A 10 -1.16 -14.72 0.07
CA ILE A 10 -1.97 -13.76 -0.70
C ILE A 10 -1.95 -14.12 -2.20
N ILE A 11 -0.79 -14.52 -2.74
CA ILE A 11 -0.69 -14.99 -4.14
C ILE A 11 -1.58 -16.21 -4.36
N GLU A 12 -1.52 -17.21 -3.48
CA GLU A 12 -2.33 -18.43 -3.57
C GLU A 12 -3.83 -18.11 -3.51
N LEU A 13 -4.26 -17.21 -2.61
CA LEU A 13 -5.64 -16.75 -2.55
C LEU A 13 -6.08 -16.02 -3.83
N GLY A 14 -5.20 -15.18 -4.39
CA GLY A 14 -5.43 -14.53 -5.68
C GLY A 14 -5.65 -15.54 -6.81
N GLU A 15 -4.83 -16.58 -6.88
CA GLU A 15 -4.97 -17.66 -7.88
C GLU A 15 -6.25 -18.47 -7.68
N VAL A 16 -6.66 -18.74 -6.44
CA VAL A 16 -7.94 -19.39 -6.13
C VAL A 16 -9.10 -18.55 -6.67
N VAL A 17 -9.10 -17.25 -6.42
CA VAL A 17 -10.15 -16.34 -6.94
C VAL A 17 -10.13 -16.34 -8.48
N ARG A 18 -8.96 -16.18 -9.10
CA ARG A 18 -8.82 -16.20 -10.58
C ARG A 18 -9.35 -17.50 -11.18
N LYS A 19 -9.01 -18.64 -10.60
CA LYS A 19 -9.50 -19.94 -11.06
C LYS A 19 -11.02 -20.06 -10.93
N HIS A 20 -11.59 -19.54 -9.84
CA HIS A 20 -13.01 -19.58 -9.61
C HIS A 20 -13.78 -18.73 -10.65
N ILE A 21 -13.40 -17.46 -10.83
CA ILE A 21 -14.10 -16.53 -11.73
C ILE A 21 -13.95 -16.91 -13.22
N ASN A 22 -12.84 -17.56 -13.59
CA ASN A 22 -12.60 -18.04 -14.96
C ASN A 22 -13.24 -19.41 -15.25
N THR A 23 -13.96 -20.02 -14.31
CA THR A 23 -14.75 -21.20 -14.62
C THR A 23 -15.85 -20.82 -15.62
N HIS A 24 -15.95 -21.53 -16.74
CA HIS A 24 -16.76 -21.17 -17.91
C HIS A 24 -18.16 -20.64 -17.58
N ARG A 25 -18.85 -21.29 -16.63
CA ARG A 25 -20.18 -20.88 -16.15
C ARG A 25 -20.20 -19.46 -15.56
N TYR A 26 -19.27 -19.14 -14.67
CA TYR A 26 -19.22 -17.83 -14.01
C TYR A 26 -18.67 -16.74 -14.93
N GLN A 27 -17.71 -17.10 -15.79
CA GLN A 27 -17.13 -16.16 -16.75
C GLN A 27 -18.20 -15.58 -17.69
N ILE A 28 -19.14 -16.41 -18.17
CA ILE A 28 -20.25 -15.94 -19.01
C ILE A 28 -21.11 -14.91 -18.28
N ASP A 29 -21.37 -15.12 -16.99
CA ASP A 29 -22.19 -14.19 -16.20
C ASP A 29 -21.44 -12.89 -15.88
N PHE A 30 -20.15 -12.94 -15.56
CA PHE A 30 -19.34 -11.75 -15.35
C PHE A 30 -19.12 -10.94 -16.64
N LEU A 31 -18.99 -11.59 -17.80
CA LEU A 31 -18.80 -10.88 -19.07
C LEU A 31 -20.03 -10.10 -19.54
N LYS A 32 -21.22 -10.36 -18.96
CA LYS A 32 -22.42 -9.54 -19.21
C LYS A 32 -22.28 -8.13 -18.64
N ASP A 33 -21.52 -7.98 -17.56
CA ASP A 33 -21.12 -6.69 -16.99
C ASP A 33 -19.60 -6.53 -17.13
N SER A 34 -19.20 -6.08 -18.32
CA SER A 34 -17.79 -5.89 -18.65
C SER A 34 -17.09 -4.88 -17.73
N SER A 35 -17.82 -3.93 -17.14
CA SER A 35 -17.25 -2.97 -16.20
C SER A 35 -16.87 -3.66 -14.90
N ASN A 36 -17.78 -4.43 -14.32
CA ASN A 36 -17.51 -5.20 -13.10
C ASN A 36 -16.39 -6.23 -13.32
N TRP A 37 -16.41 -6.92 -14.47
CA TRP A 37 -15.32 -7.84 -14.84
C TRP A 37 -13.96 -7.16 -14.89
N ASN A 38 -13.85 -6.01 -15.55
CA ASN A 38 -12.61 -5.24 -15.63
C ASN A 38 -12.13 -4.77 -14.25
N GLN A 39 -13.05 -4.38 -13.36
CA GLN A 39 -12.71 -4.01 -11.99
C GLN A 39 -12.14 -5.20 -11.21
N ILE A 40 -12.73 -6.40 -11.33
CA ILE A 40 -12.21 -7.63 -10.71
C ILE A 40 -10.79 -7.94 -11.22
N CYS A 41 -10.60 -7.99 -12.53
CA CYS A 41 -9.30 -8.31 -13.13
C CYS A 41 -8.23 -7.30 -12.72
N SER A 42 -8.49 -6.01 -12.92
CA SER A 42 -7.53 -4.95 -12.58
C SER A 42 -7.20 -4.91 -11.08
N SER A 43 -8.16 -5.19 -10.21
CA SER A 43 -7.93 -5.25 -8.76
C SER A 43 -7.01 -6.42 -8.38
N LEU A 44 -7.24 -7.61 -8.95
CA LEU A 44 -6.39 -8.78 -8.72
C LEU A 44 -4.98 -8.57 -9.29
N ASP A 45 -4.85 -7.92 -10.44
CA ASP A 45 -3.57 -7.60 -11.07
C ASP A 45 -2.77 -6.63 -10.20
N VAL A 46 -3.38 -5.54 -9.73
CA VAL A 46 -2.72 -4.58 -8.83
C VAL A 46 -2.29 -5.24 -7.51
N ILE A 47 -3.11 -6.11 -6.93
CA ILE A 47 -2.72 -6.88 -5.73
C ILE A 47 -1.47 -7.73 -6.05
N GLY A 48 -1.44 -8.44 -7.17
CA GLY A 48 -0.29 -9.23 -7.60
C GLY A 48 0.98 -8.40 -7.84
N ASP A 49 0.87 -7.33 -8.63
CA ASP A 49 1.99 -6.44 -8.99
C ASP A 49 2.62 -5.80 -7.75
N THR A 50 1.79 -5.39 -6.79
CA THR A 50 2.28 -4.81 -5.53
C THR A 50 2.98 -5.85 -4.66
N LEU A 51 2.56 -7.13 -4.69
CA LEU A 51 3.27 -8.21 -3.99
C LEU A 51 4.66 -8.47 -4.57
N TYR A 52 4.82 -8.37 -5.90
CA TYR A 52 6.16 -8.43 -6.52
C TYR A 52 7.04 -7.27 -6.04
N ALA A 53 6.52 -6.04 -6.05
CA ALA A 53 7.26 -4.87 -5.58
C ALA A 53 7.67 -4.96 -4.10
N ILE A 54 6.75 -5.38 -3.22
CA ILE A 54 6.99 -5.56 -1.78
C ILE A 54 8.03 -6.65 -1.56
N ARG A 55 7.92 -7.79 -2.26
CA ARG A 55 8.91 -8.89 -2.20
C ARG A 55 10.30 -8.41 -2.62
N SER A 56 10.39 -7.71 -3.75
CA SER A 56 11.66 -7.19 -4.25
C SER A 56 12.28 -6.18 -3.27
N PHE A 57 11.50 -5.28 -2.68
CA PHE A 57 11.99 -4.38 -1.64
C PHE A 57 12.50 -5.16 -0.41
N HIS A 58 11.78 -6.20 0.02
CA HIS A 58 12.17 -7.02 1.16
C HIS A 58 13.51 -7.71 0.95
N LEU A 59 13.71 -8.32 -0.23
CA LEU A 59 14.89 -9.12 -0.54
C LEU A 59 16.11 -8.27 -0.97
N SER A 60 15.88 -7.10 -1.58
CA SER A 60 16.97 -6.26 -2.10
C SER A 60 17.70 -5.52 -0.99
N GLU A 61 18.99 -5.26 -1.16
CA GLU A 61 19.70 -4.32 -0.30
C GLU A 61 19.14 -2.91 -0.47
N PHE A 62 19.19 -2.12 0.60
CA PHE A 62 18.77 -0.72 0.54
C PHE A 62 19.90 0.13 -0.05
N PRO A 63 19.63 0.97 -1.05
CA PRO A 63 20.67 1.67 -1.79
C PRO A 63 21.41 2.69 -0.91
N SER A 64 22.68 2.93 -1.23
CA SER A 64 23.48 4.00 -0.63
C SER A 64 23.23 5.36 -1.28
N ASP A 65 22.83 5.38 -2.56
CA ASP A 65 22.45 6.60 -3.27
C ASP A 65 21.14 7.17 -2.74
N SER A 66 21.15 8.45 -2.34
CA SER A 66 19.97 9.09 -1.75
C SER A 66 18.77 9.16 -2.70
N GLY A 67 18.98 9.32 -4.01
CA GLY A 67 17.89 9.35 -4.99
C GLY A 67 17.18 7.99 -5.06
N LEU A 68 17.95 6.91 -5.13
CA LEU A 68 17.43 5.54 -5.10
C LEU A 68 16.76 5.21 -3.76
N GLN A 69 17.26 5.73 -2.63
CA GLN A 69 16.58 5.57 -1.33
C GLN A 69 15.16 6.12 -1.37
N TYR A 70 14.96 7.31 -1.93
CA TYR A 70 13.61 7.86 -2.13
C TYR A 70 12.77 6.99 -3.06
N ILE A 71 13.32 6.52 -4.18
CA ILE A 71 12.59 5.64 -5.10
C ILE A 71 12.12 4.37 -4.38
N TYR A 72 12.98 3.76 -3.56
CA TYR A 72 12.66 2.55 -2.82
C TYR A 72 11.58 2.81 -1.75
N THR A 73 11.76 3.84 -0.94
CA THR A 73 10.78 4.23 0.09
C THR A 73 9.44 4.60 -0.53
N TYR A 74 9.45 5.38 -1.61
CA TYR A 74 8.22 5.84 -2.28
C TYR A 74 7.52 4.68 -2.97
N GLY A 75 8.28 3.82 -3.65
CA GLY A 75 7.76 2.62 -4.30
C GLY A 75 7.09 1.69 -3.30
N LEU A 76 7.69 1.44 -2.13
CA LEU A 76 7.08 0.62 -1.10
C LEU A 76 5.78 1.23 -0.56
N LEU A 77 5.80 2.49 -0.13
CA LEU A 77 4.62 3.17 0.40
C LEU A 77 3.48 3.22 -0.63
N GLN A 78 3.82 3.46 -1.89
CA GLN A 78 2.86 3.45 -2.99
C GLN A 78 2.30 2.05 -3.24
N SER A 79 3.14 1.01 -3.18
CA SER A 79 2.70 -0.37 -3.37
C SER A 79 1.71 -0.81 -2.29
N LEU A 80 1.98 -0.50 -1.02
CA LEU A 80 1.06 -0.77 0.08
C LEU A 80 -0.28 -0.03 -0.09
N PHE A 81 -0.24 1.24 -0.51
CA PHE A 81 -1.45 2.01 -0.76
C PHE A 81 -2.29 1.42 -1.92
N LEU A 82 -1.65 1.06 -3.03
CA LEU A 82 -2.31 0.45 -4.18
C LEU A 82 -2.89 -0.92 -3.85
N GLN A 83 -2.18 -1.74 -3.07
CA GLN A 83 -2.66 -3.04 -2.61
C GLN A 83 -3.96 -2.92 -1.81
N GLN A 84 -4.05 -1.93 -0.91
CA GLN A 84 -5.27 -1.64 -0.16
C GLN A 84 -6.43 -1.18 -1.07
N ASP A 85 -6.15 -0.38 -2.09
CA ASP A 85 -7.17 0.01 -3.08
C ASP A 85 -7.63 -1.19 -3.92
N GLY A 86 -6.71 -2.05 -4.34
CA GLY A 86 -7.03 -3.30 -5.02
C GLY A 86 -7.98 -4.17 -4.18
N LEU A 87 -7.68 -4.36 -2.88
CA LEU A 87 -8.55 -5.15 -2.00
C LEU A 87 -9.93 -4.51 -1.81
N ARG A 88 -9.99 -3.18 -1.62
CA ARG A 88 -11.26 -2.45 -1.47
C ARG A 88 -12.12 -2.55 -2.72
N HIS A 89 -11.53 -2.32 -3.90
CA HIS A 89 -12.26 -2.38 -5.18
C HIS A 89 -12.66 -3.81 -5.55
N LEU A 90 -11.83 -4.81 -5.21
CA LEU A 90 -12.21 -6.21 -5.37
C LEU A 90 -13.41 -6.57 -4.50
N SER A 91 -13.43 -6.08 -3.24
CA SER A 91 -14.55 -6.29 -2.32
C SER A 91 -15.82 -5.62 -2.85
N GLU A 92 -15.72 -4.40 -3.36
CA GLU A 92 -16.81 -3.66 -4.01
C GLU A 92 -17.40 -4.45 -5.18
N ALA A 93 -16.56 -4.96 -6.09
CA ALA A 93 -17.00 -5.72 -7.27
C ALA A 93 -17.72 -7.05 -6.92
N PHE A 94 -17.44 -7.60 -5.73
CA PHE A 94 -18.15 -8.77 -5.19
C PHE A 94 -19.30 -8.40 -4.24
N ASN A 95 -19.64 -7.12 -4.09
CA ASN A 95 -20.63 -6.61 -3.14
C ASN A 95 -20.35 -7.02 -1.69
N ILE A 96 -19.07 -7.12 -1.31
CA ILE A 96 -18.61 -7.42 0.04
C ILE A 96 -18.34 -6.09 0.77
N THR A 97 -18.91 -5.92 1.95
CA THR A 97 -18.61 -4.77 2.80
C THR A 97 -17.20 -4.92 3.38
N TYR A 98 -16.29 -4.06 2.96
CA TYR A 98 -14.91 -4.03 3.43
C TYR A 98 -14.67 -2.87 4.40
N ASN A 99 -14.29 -3.20 5.63
CA ASN A 99 -13.88 -2.23 6.64
C ASN A 99 -12.38 -2.39 6.89
N ALA A 100 -11.59 -1.42 6.46
CA ALA A 100 -10.15 -1.45 6.67
C ALA A 100 -9.83 -1.33 8.18
N PRO A 101 -9.00 -2.22 8.75
CA PRO A 101 -8.53 -2.09 10.12
C PRO A 101 -7.69 -0.81 10.29
N GLN A 102 -7.63 -0.29 11.52
CA GLN A 102 -6.95 0.96 11.83
C GLN A 102 -5.49 0.98 11.34
N THR A 103 -4.78 -0.14 11.45
CA THR A 103 -3.41 -0.31 10.96
C THR A 103 -3.27 0.04 9.48
N LEU A 104 -4.18 -0.43 8.62
CA LEU A 104 -4.15 -0.13 7.19
C LEU A 104 -4.45 1.35 6.92
N LEU A 105 -5.37 1.94 7.68
CA LEU A 105 -5.69 3.36 7.62
C LEU A 105 -4.47 4.22 8.02
N ASP A 106 -3.71 3.79 9.03
CA ASP A 106 -2.51 4.47 9.49
C ASP A 106 -1.41 4.42 8.42
N ILE A 107 -1.23 3.28 7.74
CA ILE A 107 -0.32 3.14 6.59
C ILE A 107 -0.71 4.12 5.46
N ARG A 108 -2.00 4.25 5.14
CA ARG A 108 -2.46 5.26 4.17
C ARG A 108 -2.15 6.68 4.64
N GLY A 109 -2.33 6.95 5.94
CA GLY A 109 -1.99 8.22 6.57
C GLY A 109 -0.51 8.57 6.39
N ILE A 110 0.38 7.63 6.67
CA ILE A 110 1.83 7.75 6.50
C ILE A 110 2.18 8.00 5.04
N ARG A 111 1.68 7.18 4.11
CA ARG A 111 1.91 7.37 2.66
C ARG A 111 1.44 8.75 2.21
N ASN A 112 0.24 9.16 2.61
CA ASN A 112 -0.29 10.47 2.22
C ASN A 112 0.54 11.62 2.79
N ALA A 113 1.04 11.48 4.02
CA ALA A 113 1.88 12.50 4.64
C ALA A 113 3.28 12.54 4.00
N ALA A 114 3.87 11.39 3.68
CA ALA A 114 5.22 11.30 3.16
C ALA A 114 5.33 11.65 1.67
N ILE A 115 4.42 11.12 0.82
CA ILE A 115 4.57 11.16 -0.64
C ILE A 115 3.32 11.63 -1.41
N GLY A 116 2.12 11.47 -0.83
CA GLY A 116 0.88 11.84 -1.53
C GLY A 116 0.60 13.34 -1.51
N HIS A 117 0.65 13.94 -0.32
CA HIS A 117 0.36 15.35 -0.07
C HIS A 117 1.32 15.98 0.94
N PRO A 118 2.66 15.78 0.83
CA PRO A 118 3.61 16.23 1.84
C PRO A 118 3.56 17.74 2.07
N THR A 119 3.43 18.54 1.01
CA THR A 119 3.48 20.00 1.11
C THR A 119 2.15 20.65 1.49
N LYS A 120 1.05 19.90 1.56
CA LYS A 120 -0.29 20.43 1.90
C LYS A 120 -1.27 19.30 2.23
N GLN A 121 -1.14 18.70 3.40
CA GLN A 121 -2.05 17.66 3.88
C GLN A 121 -3.11 18.26 4.80
N ASN A 122 -4.41 18.11 4.49
CA ASN A 122 -5.48 18.46 5.43
C ASN A 122 -5.95 17.19 6.15
N GLN A 123 -5.87 17.16 7.47
CA GLN A 123 -6.31 16.04 8.31
C GLN A 123 -7.07 16.56 9.53
N LYS A 124 -8.33 16.10 9.70
CA LYS A 124 -9.20 16.46 10.85
C LYS A 124 -9.27 17.97 11.14
N GLY A 125 -9.33 18.80 10.09
CA GLY A 125 -9.40 20.26 10.20
C GLY A 125 -8.05 20.96 10.39
N THR A 126 -6.95 20.22 10.57
CA THR A 126 -5.60 20.77 10.66
C THR A 126 -4.86 20.59 9.33
N ARG A 127 -4.11 21.62 8.92
CA ARG A 127 -3.22 21.55 7.76
C ARG A 127 -1.82 21.19 8.22
N TYR A 128 -1.16 20.30 7.50
CA TYR A 128 0.19 19.83 7.77
C TYR A 128 1.11 19.99 6.56
N TYR A 129 2.37 20.28 6.86
CA TYR A 129 3.50 20.37 5.95
C TYR A 129 4.55 19.37 6.43
N ASN A 130 4.73 18.31 5.66
CA ASN A 130 5.54 17.17 6.03
C ASN A 130 6.74 17.04 5.08
N TYR A 131 7.84 16.49 5.59
CA TYR A 131 8.96 16.05 4.77
C TYR A 131 9.74 14.94 5.47
N ILE A 132 10.33 14.06 4.68
CA ILE A 132 11.20 12.99 5.20
C ILE A 132 12.56 13.58 5.55
N SER A 133 13.03 13.29 6.77
CA SER A 133 14.41 13.58 7.17
C SER A 133 15.36 12.62 6.46
N ARG A 134 16.05 13.09 5.41
CA ARG A 134 16.93 12.24 4.59
C ARG A 134 17.97 11.48 5.41
N ILE A 135 18.56 12.13 6.40
CA ILE A 135 19.61 11.54 7.25
C ILE A 135 19.11 10.35 8.09
N SER A 136 17.79 10.22 8.27
CA SER A 136 17.17 9.12 9.01
C SER A 136 16.74 7.95 8.12
N MET A 137 16.84 8.09 6.79
CA MET A 137 16.33 7.08 5.86
C MET A 137 17.19 5.82 5.90
N THR A 138 16.53 4.71 6.21
CA THR A 138 17.11 3.37 6.18
C THR A 138 16.11 2.38 5.58
N LYS A 139 16.53 1.13 5.39
CA LYS A 139 15.63 0.04 5.01
C LYS A 139 14.48 -0.16 6.01
N HIS A 140 14.74 0.16 7.27
CA HIS A 140 13.83 -0.12 8.38
C HIS A 140 12.87 1.02 8.66
N GLY A 141 13.13 2.22 8.16
CA GLY A 141 12.30 3.36 8.49
C GLY A 141 12.92 4.71 8.16
N PHE A 142 12.20 5.75 8.55
CA PHE A 142 12.62 7.13 8.45
C PHE A 142 11.80 8.00 9.42
N ASP A 143 12.31 9.17 9.74
CA ASP A 143 11.58 10.19 10.48
C ASP A 143 10.83 11.11 9.51
N LEU A 144 9.53 11.25 9.74
CA LEU A 144 8.67 12.21 9.06
C LEU A 144 8.52 13.45 9.95
N LEU A 145 9.05 14.56 9.47
CA LEU A 145 8.96 15.86 10.16
C LEU A 145 7.69 16.57 9.72
N ARG A 146 6.93 17.10 10.67
CA ARG A 146 5.57 17.61 10.47
C ARG A 146 5.37 18.98 11.13
N HIS A 147 4.80 19.92 10.38
CA HIS A 147 4.43 21.25 10.87
C HIS A 147 2.95 21.53 10.58
N SER A 148 2.22 22.17 11.51
CA SER A 148 0.79 22.52 11.33
C SER A 148 0.44 23.99 11.56
N LYS A 149 1.08 24.63 12.54
CA LYS A 149 0.94 26.04 12.90
C LYS A 149 2.31 26.63 13.23
N PRO A 150 2.45 27.97 13.35
CA PRO A 150 3.69 28.56 13.85
C PRO A 150 4.09 27.92 15.19
N LYS A 151 5.31 27.38 15.25
CA LYS A 151 5.90 26.70 16.43
C LYS A 151 5.28 25.34 16.81
N GLU A 152 4.35 24.78 16.02
CA GLU A 152 3.93 23.38 16.17
C GLU A 152 4.80 22.50 15.26
N PHE A 153 5.58 21.62 15.87
CA PHE A 153 6.48 20.68 15.22
C PHE A 153 6.34 19.31 15.88
N ASP A 154 6.11 18.31 15.05
CA ASP A 154 6.08 16.89 15.44
C ASP A 154 7.09 16.10 14.61
N MET A 155 7.65 15.07 15.21
CA MET A 155 8.46 14.07 14.53
C MET A 155 7.75 12.72 14.67
N VAL A 156 7.40 12.11 13.54
CA VAL A 156 6.78 10.78 13.48
C VAL A 156 7.84 9.79 13.01
N ASN A 157 8.22 8.86 13.86
CA ASN A 157 9.08 7.76 13.46
C ASN A 157 8.25 6.73 12.67
N VAL A 158 8.62 6.52 11.40
CA VAL A 158 7.97 5.55 10.52
C VAL A 158 8.81 4.30 10.50
N ASP A 159 8.31 3.25 11.14
CA ASP A 159 8.90 1.91 11.11
C ASP A 159 8.30 1.10 9.95
N ILE A 160 9.10 0.90 8.91
CA ILE A 160 8.73 0.14 7.71
C ILE A 160 8.58 -1.35 8.05
N LEU A 161 9.42 -1.92 8.92
CA LEU A 161 9.33 -3.33 9.30
C LEU A 161 7.98 -3.60 9.95
N THR A 162 7.62 -2.78 10.93
CA THR A 162 6.32 -2.87 11.60
C THR A 162 5.16 -2.72 10.60
N ILE A 163 5.26 -1.82 9.62
CA ILE A 163 4.24 -1.65 8.58
C ILE A 163 4.03 -2.90 7.71
N VAL A 164 5.08 -3.67 7.43
CA VAL A 164 5.02 -4.83 6.52
C VAL A 164 4.86 -6.19 7.22
N THR A 165 5.04 -6.26 8.54
CA THR A 165 4.93 -7.51 9.32
C THR A 165 3.69 -7.60 10.22
N LEU A 166 2.87 -6.55 10.31
CA LEU A 166 1.67 -6.61 11.15
C LEU A 166 0.60 -7.53 10.52
N PRO A 167 -0.05 -8.38 11.34
CA PRO A 167 -1.07 -9.33 10.91
C PRO A 167 -2.38 -8.68 10.44
#